data_AF-X1S4L5-F1
#
_entry.id   AF-X1S4L5-F1
#
_cell.length_a   1.000
_cell.length_b   1.000
_cell.length_c   1.000
_cell.angle_alpha   90.00
_cell.angle_beta   90.00
_cell.angle_gamma   90.00
#
_symmetry.space_group_name_H-M   'P 1'
#
loop_
_entity.id
_entity.type
_entity.pdbx_description
1 polymer ?
#
loop_
_entity_poly.entity_id
_entity_poly.type
_entity_poly.pdbx_seq_one_letter_code
_entity_poly.pdbx_strand_id
1 'polypeptide(L)'
;MTTQLGLFEEAKVEVGQPEPMATVRVGSRVAQIPLHKRRREACNKLMEILAELEGKDIHIGSYDAGGRHFWLDNLKLPRLKLDWYPPGRHTKDYIPSVVVLWGSRSAQVRIFTDYLVAVREQEYQGYWHWLLDFRNGLWEHPIDNYRSHYACLTITKFKD
;
A
#
# COMPACT_ATOMS: atom_id res chain seq x y z
N MET A 1 11.33 53.79 1.66
CA MET A 1 10.79 52.69 2.48
C MET A 1 10.69 51.48 1.56
N THR A 2 11.76 50.71 1.47
CA THR A 2 11.97 49.65 0.48
C THR A 2 12.76 48.58 1.17
N THR A 3 12.08 47.57 1.74
CA THR A 3 12.68 46.31 2.22
C THR A 3 11.61 45.44 2.89
N GLN A 4 10.84 44.70 2.09
CA GLN A 4 10.20 43.47 2.59
C GLN A 4 9.86 42.47 1.48
N LEU A 5 9.76 42.93 0.22
CA LEU A 5 9.52 42.07 -0.94
C LEU A 5 10.76 41.31 -1.46
N GLY A 6 11.98 41.71 -1.06
CA GLY A 6 13.22 41.10 -1.56
C GLY A 6 13.68 39.83 -0.82
N LEU A 7 13.08 39.49 0.34
CA LEU A 7 13.55 38.35 1.15
C LEU A 7 13.27 36.98 0.50
N PHE A 8 12.35 36.93 -0.47
CA PHE A 8 11.99 35.71 -1.20
C PHE A 8 12.61 35.63 -2.60
N GLU A 9 13.28 36.68 -3.09
CA GLU A 9 14.00 36.65 -4.36
C GLU A 9 15.45 36.16 -4.20
N GLU A 10 16.10 36.44 -3.06
CA GLU A 10 17.47 35.99 -2.80
C GLU A 10 17.56 34.53 -2.33
N ALA A 11 16.51 34.04 -1.69
CA ALA A 11 16.40 32.63 -1.34
C ALA A 11 15.64 31.93 -2.47
N LYS A 12 16.37 31.26 -3.37
CA LYS A 12 15.86 30.17 -4.21
C LYS A 12 15.39 29.01 -3.31
N VAL A 13 14.42 29.26 -2.44
CA VAL A 13 13.66 28.22 -1.79
C VAL A 13 12.81 27.65 -2.91
N GLU A 14 13.18 26.46 -3.38
CA GLU A 14 12.26 25.63 -4.14
C GLU A 14 11.01 25.46 -3.27
N VAL A 15 10.01 26.30 -3.49
CA VAL A 15 8.68 26.14 -2.91
C VAL A 15 8.21 24.82 -3.48
N GLY A 16 8.35 23.75 -2.68
CA GLY A 16 8.08 22.38 -3.10
C GLY A 16 6.73 22.33 -3.80
N GLN A 17 6.74 21.83 -5.05
CA GLN A 17 5.52 21.75 -5.84
C GLN A 17 4.43 21.06 -5.01
N PRO A 18 3.21 21.61 -4.93
CA PRO A 18 2.13 21.01 -4.15
C PRO A 18 1.89 19.59 -4.66
N GLU A 19 1.82 18.63 -3.72
CA GLU A 19 1.62 17.23 -4.09
C GLU A 19 0.34 17.07 -4.94
N PRO A 20 0.37 16.23 -5.99
CA PRO A 20 -0.77 16.06 -6.87
C PRO A 20 -1.97 15.51 -6.07
N MET A 21 -3.03 16.30 -6.02
CA MET A 21 -4.29 15.93 -5.38
C MET A 21 -5.17 15.19 -6.38
N ALA A 22 -5.67 14.01 -6.01
CA ALA A 22 -6.64 13.30 -6.82
C ALA A 22 -8.03 13.89 -6.58
N THR A 23 -8.67 14.33 -7.65
CA THR A 23 -10.06 14.80 -7.58
C THR A 23 -10.97 13.58 -7.69
N VAL A 24 -11.85 13.40 -6.71
CA VAL A 24 -12.86 12.35 -6.72
C VAL A 24 -14.24 12.96 -6.67
N ARG A 25 -15.14 12.46 -7.51
CA ARG A 25 -16.51 12.93 -7.62
C ARG A 25 -17.47 11.86 -7.09
N VAL A 26 -18.44 12.28 -6.28
CA VAL A 26 -19.55 11.45 -5.84
C VAL A 26 -20.83 12.22 -6.09
N GLY A 27 -21.51 11.91 -7.20
CA GLY A 27 -22.67 12.67 -7.67
C GLY A 27 -22.31 14.12 -7.97
N SER A 28 -22.88 15.07 -7.22
CA SER A 28 -22.59 16.51 -7.33
C SER A 28 -21.43 16.98 -6.45
N ARG A 29 -20.94 16.14 -5.53
CA ARG A 29 -19.87 16.51 -4.60
C ARG A 29 -18.51 16.17 -5.19
N VAL A 30 -17.56 17.11 -5.08
CA VAL A 30 -16.17 16.94 -5.50
C VAL A 30 -15.29 17.06 -4.27
N ALA A 31 -14.42 16.08 -4.05
CA ALA A 31 -13.43 16.07 -2.98
C ALA A 31 -12.02 15.93 -3.58
N GLN A 32 -11.05 16.63 -3.01
CA GLN A 32 -9.64 16.45 -3.34
C GLN A 32 -8.97 15.62 -2.27
N ILE A 33 -8.38 14.48 -2.66
CA ILE A 33 -7.74 13.53 -1.75
C ILE A 33 -6.27 13.40 -2.12
N PRO A 34 -5.34 13.53 -1.16
CA PRO A 34 -3.90 13.34 -1.41
C PRO A 34 -3.56 11.84 -1.49
N LEU A 35 -3.93 11.17 -2.60
CA LEU A 35 -3.70 9.73 -2.77
C LEU A 35 -2.22 9.36 -2.75
N HIS A 36 -1.37 10.24 -3.30
CA HIS A 36 0.07 10.03 -3.30
C HIS A 36 0.64 9.95 -1.88
N LYS A 37 0.22 10.89 -1.01
CA LYS A 37 0.58 10.92 0.41
C LYS A 37 0.10 9.67 1.15
N ARG A 38 -1.17 9.27 0.96
CA ARG A 38 -1.74 8.07 1.59
C ARG A 38 -1.01 6.80 1.16
N ARG A 39 -0.69 6.67 -0.13
CA ARG A 39 0.10 5.56 -0.65
C ARG A 39 1.49 5.52 -0.02
N ARG A 40 2.16 6.68 0.09
CA ARG A 40 3.48 6.78 0.75
C ARG A 40 3.41 6.30 2.20
N GLU A 41 2.45 6.79 2.97
CA GLU A 41 2.24 6.41 4.38
C GLU A 41 1.96 4.90 4.51
N ALA A 42 1.07 4.36 3.66
CA ALA A 42 0.74 2.94 3.67
C ALA A 42 1.95 2.06 3.26
N CYS A 43 2.72 2.46 2.25
CA CYS A 43 3.93 1.75 1.83
C CYS A 43 5.03 1.80 2.90
N ASN A 44 5.23 2.93 3.58
CA ASN A 44 6.20 3.05 4.66
C ASN A 44 5.86 2.08 5.80
N LYS A 45 4.59 2.09 6.22
CA LYS A 45 4.10 1.17 7.23
C LYS A 45 4.26 -0.30 6.80
N LEU A 46 3.94 -0.62 5.55
CA LEU A 46 4.15 -1.97 5.00
C LEU A 46 5.62 -2.37 5.04
N MET A 47 6.54 -1.47 4.68
CA MET A 47 7.98 -1.73 4.68
C MET A 47 8.52 -2.04 6.07
N GLU A 48 8.06 -1.32 7.09
CA GLU A 48 8.42 -1.54 8.50
C GLU A 48 7.98 -2.94 8.95
N ILE A 49 6.70 -3.26 8.74
CA ILE A 49 6.14 -4.59 9.07
C ILE A 49 6.90 -5.70 8.36
N LEU A 50 7.11 -5.57 7.05
CA LEU A 50 7.78 -6.61 6.27
C LEU A 50 9.22 -6.81 6.72
N ALA A 51 9.94 -5.75 7.09
CA ALA A 51 11.30 -5.86 7.63
C ALA A 51 11.34 -6.71 8.90
N GLU A 52 10.33 -6.61 9.77
CA GLU A 52 10.23 -7.46 10.97
C GLU A 52 9.91 -8.92 10.65
N LEU A 53 9.24 -9.17 9.52
CA LEU A 53 8.84 -10.51 9.06
C LEU A 53 9.89 -11.20 8.20
N GLU A 54 10.93 -10.48 7.77
CA GLU A 54 12.00 -11.04 6.95
C GLU A 54 12.70 -12.20 7.68
N GLY A 55 12.91 -13.30 6.96
CA GLY A 55 13.47 -14.56 7.47
C GLY A 55 12.47 -15.45 8.22
N LYS A 56 11.26 -14.97 8.56
CA LYS A 56 10.24 -15.73 9.28
C LYS A 56 9.28 -16.45 8.32
N ASP A 57 8.53 -17.40 8.86
CA ASP A 57 7.43 -18.04 8.15
C ASP A 57 6.18 -17.16 8.26
N ILE A 58 5.59 -16.81 7.12
CA ILE A 58 4.35 -16.02 7.07
C ILE A 58 3.27 -16.80 6.33
N HIS A 59 2.03 -16.41 6.52
CA HIS A 59 0.89 -16.95 5.79
C HIS A 59 0.20 -15.81 5.04
N ILE A 60 -0.15 -16.08 3.79
CA ILE A 60 -0.82 -15.13 2.91
C ILE A 60 -2.24 -15.61 2.66
N GLY A 61 -3.20 -14.74 2.92
CA GLY A 61 -4.56 -14.86 2.42
C GLY A 61 -4.84 -13.76 1.40
N SER A 62 -5.63 -14.08 0.40
CA SER A 62 -6.18 -13.09 -0.52
C SER A 62 -7.67 -13.33 -0.63
N TYR A 63 -8.41 -12.39 -0.06
CA TYR A 63 -9.85 -12.30 -0.20
C TYR A 63 -10.10 -11.30 -1.31
N ASP A 64 -10.09 -11.80 -2.54
CA ASP A 64 -10.54 -11.06 -3.71
C ASP A 64 -11.98 -11.45 -3.97
N ALA A 65 -12.89 -10.61 -3.52
CA ALA A 65 -14.31 -10.86 -3.70
C ALA A 65 -14.81 -10.36 -5.08
N GLY A 66 -13.88 -9.89 -5.95
CA GLY A 66 -14.09 -9.23 -7.23
C GLY A 66 -14.05 -10.12 -8.47
N GLY A 67 -14.44 -11.40 -8.34
CA GLY A 67 -14.75 -12.23 -9.52
C GLY A 67 -13.64 -13.16 -10.02
N ARG A 68 -12.61 -13.42 -9.22
CA ARG A 68 -11.79 -14.63 -9.42
C ARG A 68 -12.58 -15.86 -8.94
N HIS A 69 -12.44 -16.98 -9.63
CA HIS A 69 -13.14 -18.23 -9.30
C HIS A 69 -12.55 -18.97 -8.08
N PHE A 70 -11.55 -18.41 -7.42
CA PHE A 70 -10.86 -19.00 -6.28
C PHE A 70 -10.33 -17.91 -5.34
N TRP A 71 -10.31 -18.20 -4.06
CA TRP A 71 -9.60 -17.44 -3.04
C TRP A 71 -8.32 -18.17 -2.62
N LEU A 72 -7.41 -17.46 -1.97
CA LEU A 72 -6.27 -18.07 -1.29
C LEU A 72 -6.42 -17.79 0.19
N ASP A 73 -6.26 -18.81 1.02
CA ASP A 73 -6.24 -18.64 2.46
C ASP A 73 -5.09 -19.44 3.05
N ASN A 74 -4.46 -18.87 4.09
CA ASN A 74 -3.38 -19.49 4.85
C ASN A 74 -2.25 -20.11 3.99
N LEU A 75 -1.91 -19.48 2.86
CA LEU A 75 -0.80 -19.93 2.02
C LEU A 75 0.53 -19.64 2.73
N LYS A 76 1.19 -20.69 3.21
CA LYS A 76 2.47 -20.57 3.90
C LYS A 76 3.61 -20.17 2.94
N LEU A 77 4.26 -19.06 3.22
CA LEU A 77 5.54 -18.66 2.63
C LEU A 77 6.65 -18.83 3.69
N PRO A 78 7.41 -19.94 3.65
CA PRO A 78 8.46 -20.18 4.61
C PRO A 78 9.74 -19.40 4.29
N ARG A 79 10.44 -18.93 5.32
CA ARG A 79 11.68 -18.13 5.24
C ARG A 79 11.56 -16.96 4.27
N LEU A 80 10.68 -16.02 4.59
CA LEU A 80 10.38 -14.87 3.77
C LEU A 80 11.65 -14.10 3.37
N LYS A 81 11.81 -13.82 2.08
CA LYS A 81 12.77 -12.85 1.57
C LYS A 81 12.04 -11.73 0.84
N LEU A 82 12.57 -10.52 0.92
CA LEU A 82 11.92 -9.34 0.37
C LEU A 82 12.71 -8.80 -0.82
N ASP A 83 12.00 -8.37 -1.84
CA ASP A 83 12.55 -7.64 -2.97
C ASP A 83 11.62 -6.51 -3.40
N TRP A 84 12.20 -5.44 -3.95
CA TRP A 84 11.52 -4.15 -4.14
C TRP A 84 11.82 -3.57 -5.52
N TYR A 85 10.78 -3.11 -6.20
CA TYR A 85 10.91 -2.45 -7.50
C TYR A 85 10.18 -1.10 -7.52
N PRO A 86 10.79 -0.02 -8.04
CA PRO A 86 12.17 0.05 -8.57
C PRO A 86 13.23 -0.14 -7.48
N PRO A 87 14.47 -0.55 -7.81
CA PRO A 87 15.53 -0.68 -6.82
C PRO A 87 15.87 0.70 -6.24
N GLY A 88 15.78 0.87 -4.92
CA GLY A 88 15.96 2.17 -4.31
C GLY A 88 15.46 2.32 -2.87
N ARG A 89 15.30 1.22 -2.11
CA ARG A 89 14.71 1.22 -0.76
C ARG A 89 15.28 2.27 0.20
N HIS A 90 16.53 2.69 -0.01
CA HIS A 90 17.23 3.65 0.84
C HIS A 90 17.15 5.11 0.35
N THR A 91 16.50 5.39 -0.78
CA THR A 91 16.34 6.76 -1.29
C THR A 91 15.28 7.50 -0.49
N LYS A 92 15.50 8.81 -0.26
CA LYS A 92 14.50 9.68 0.36
C LYS A 92 13.23 9.70 -0.50
N ASP A 93 12.07 9.64 0.14
CA ASP A 93 10.75 9.60 -0.49
C ASP A 93 10.50 8.39 -1.42
N TYR A 94 11.24 7.29 -1.20
CA TYR A 94 11.05 6.04 -1.94
C TYR A 94 9.63 5.49 -1.75
N ILE A 95 8.97 5.17 -2.87
CA ILE A 95 7.72 4.43 -2.88
C ILE A 95 7.92 3.26 -3.85
N PRO A 96 7.92 2.00 -3.37
CA PRO A 96 7.98 0.85 -4.26
C PRO A 96 6.72 0.84 -5.11
N SER A 97 6.82 0.46 -6.39
CA SER A 97 5.68 0.10 -7.25
C SER A 97 5.30 -1.37 -7.06
N VAL A 98 6.30 -2.23 -6.80
CA VAL A 98 6.08 -3.65 -6.54
C VAL A 98 6.91 -4.09 -5.34
N VAL A 99 6.26 -4.83 -4.45
CA VAL A 99 6.91 -5.58 -3.37
C VAL A 99 6.79 -7.06 -3.69
N VAL A 100 7.91 -7.78 -3.67
CA VAL A 100 7.93 -9.22 -3.93
C VAL A 100 8.25 -9.95 -2.63
N LEU A 101 7.33 -10.82 -2.23
CA LEU A 101 7.48 -11.73 -1.11
C LEU A 101 7.94 -13.08 -1.66
N TRP A 102 9.19 -13.44 -1.40
CA TRP A 102 9.77 -14.72 -1.80
C TRP A 102 9.66 -15.74 -0.68
N GLY A 103 9.15 -16.92 -1.01
CA GLY A 103 9.20 -18.11 -0.18
C GLY A 103 10.22 -19.13 -0.68
N SER A 104 10.26 -20.29 -0.04
CA SER A 104 11.10 -21.41 -0.51
C SER A 104 10.70 -21.90 -1.92
N ARG A 105 11.63 -22.56 -2.61
CA ARG A 105 11.40 -23.17 -3.93
C ARG A 105 10.89 -22.19 -5.00
N SER A 106 11.33 -20.93 -4.93
CA SER A 106 10.95 -19.86 -5.87
C SER A 106 9.46 -19.50 -5.86
N ALA A 107 8.71 -19.88 -4.81
CA ALA A 107 7.37 -19.38 -4.59
C ALA A 107 7.43 -17.86 -4.37
N GLN A 108 6.52 -17.11 -5.00
CA GLN A 108 6.51 -15.65 -4.87
C GLN A 108 5.07 -15.11 -4.83
N VAL A 109 4.87 -14.08 -4.02
CA VAL A 109 3.66 -13.24 -4.04
C VAL A 109 4.11 -11.82 -4.39
N ARG A 110 3.50 -11.25 -5.43
CA ARG A 110 3.82 -9.89 -5.90
C ARG A 110 2.69 -8.95 -5.50
N ILE A 111 3.04 -7.89 -4.78
CA ILE A 111 2.13 -6.86 -4.31
C ILE A 111 2.38 -5.61 -5.15
N PHE A 112 1.40 -5.25 -5.96
CA PHE A 112 1.40 -3.99 -6.70
C PHE A 112 0.84 -2.90 -5.78
N THR A 113 1.67 -1.91 -5.46
CA THR A 113 1.35 -0.88 -4.45
C THR A 113 0.63 0.33 -5.03
N ASP A 114 0.43 0.36 -6.36
CA ASP A 114 -0.19 1.48 -7.07
C ASP A 114 -1.55 1.86 -6.50
N TYR A 115 -2.26 0.87 -5.94
CA TYR A 115 -3.56 1.03 -5.33
C TYR A 115 -3.55 0.86 -3.80
N LEU A 116 -2.41 0.68 -3.15
CA LEU A 116 -2.35 0.52 -1.70
C LEU A 116 -2.79 1.82 -1.01
N VAL A 117 -3.91 1.76 -0.29
CA VAL A 117 -4.52 2.92 0.39
C VAL A 117 -4.23 2.91 1.89
N ALA A 118 -4.24 1.73 2.49
CA ALA A 118 -4.02 1.59 3.94
C ALA A 118 -3.45 0.21 4.29
N VAL A 119 -2.74 0.17 5.42
CA VAL A 119 -2.28 -1.06 6.08
C VAL A 119 -2.83 -1.07 7.50
N ARG A 120 -3.75 -1.99 7.77
CA ARG A 120 -4.37 -2.15 9.09
C ARG A 120 -3.71 -3.31 9.83
N GLU A 121 -3.58 -3.14 11.14
CA GLU A 121 -3.08 -4.15 12.06
C GLU A 121 -4.24 -4.63 12.93
N GLN A 122 -4.31 -5.93 13.14
CA GLN A 122 -5.28 -6.53 14.02
C GLN A 122 -4.63 -7.70 14.76
N GLU A 123 -4.67 -7.67 16.08
CA GLU A 123 -4.38 -8.84 16.90
C GLU A 123 -5.67 -9.67 17.01
N TYR A 124 -5.58 -10.95 16.68
CA TYR A 124 -6.70 -11.89 16.82
C TYR A 124 -6.22 -13.17 17.48
N GLN A 125 -6.84 -13.55 18.59
CA GLN A 125 -6.55 -14.78 19.32
C GLN A 125 -5.05 -15.03 19.55
N GLY A 126 -4.30 -13.96 19.78
CA GLY A 126 -2.87 -14.02 20.07
C GLY A 126 -1.94 -14.11 18.86
N TYR A 127 -2.41 -13.94 17.63
CA TYR A 127 -1.57 -13.79 16.46
C TYR A 127 -1.89 -12.49 15.72
N TRP A 128 -0.95 -12.04 14.88
CA TRP A 128 -1.07 -10.76 14.19
C TRP A 128 -1.51 -10.93 12.74
N HIS A 129 -2.47 -10.10 12.35
CA HIS A 129 -2.91 -9.89 11.00
C HIS A 129 -2.55 -8.49 10.52
N TRP A 130 -1.98 -8.43 9.33
CA TRP A 130 -1.80 -7.20 8.57
C TRP A 130 -2.69 -7.25 7.33
N LEU A 131 -3.63 -6.32 7.25
CA LEU A 131 -4.61 -6.22 6.19
C LEU A 131 -4.20 -5.08 5.25
N LEU A 132 -3.89 -5.43 4.00
CA LEU A 132 -3.53 -4.45 2.97
C LEU A 132 -4.79 -4.12 2.16
N ASP A 133 -5.23 -2.87 2.26
CA ASP A 133 -6.42 -2.38 1.58
C ASP A 133 -6.03 -1.67 0.28
N PHE A 134 -6.43 -2.25 -0.86
CA PHE A 134 -6.02 -1.76 -2.18
C PHE A 134 -7.03 -0.81 -2.87
N ARG A 135 -8.11 -0.34 -2.23
CA ARG A 135 -9.06 0.61 -2.88
C ARG A 135 -9.74 1.55 -1.90
N ASN A 136 -9.98 2.79 -2.35
CA ASN A 136 -10.75 3.81 -1.62
C ASN A 136 -12.22 3.92 -2.09
N GLY A 137 -12.87 2.83 -2.50
CA GLY A 137 -14.34 2.79 -2.63
C GLY A 137 -15.04 3.74 -3.64
N LEU A 138 -14.34 4.45 -4.54
CA LEU A 138 -14.96 5.52 -5.36
C LEU A 138 -15.25 5.16 -6.84
N TRP A 139 -15.60 3.89 -7.07
CA TRP A 139 -16.72 3.45 -7.92
C TRP A 139 -17.16 4.36 -9.09
N GLU A 140 -16.59 4.23 -10.30
CA GLU A 140 -17.33 4.64 -11.50
C GLU A 140 -17.29 3.50 -12.54
N HIS A 141 -18.41 2.75 -12.59
CA HIS A 141 -18.83 1.72 -13.57
C HIS A 141 -18.40 0.24 -13.37
N PRO A 142 -19.07 -0.54 -12.49
CA PRO A 142 -18.98 -2.01 -12.53
C PRO A 142 -20.00 -2.65 -13.51
N ILE A 143 -19.59 -3.76 -14.12
CA ILE A 143 -20.36 -4.57 -15.08
C ILE A 143 -21.34 -5.54 -14.36
N ASP A 144 -21.12 -5.86 -13.07
CA ASP A 144 -21.97 -6.73 -12.24
C ASP A 144 -22.03 -6.20 -10.79
N ASN A 145 -23.24 -5.96 -10.29
CA ASN A 145 -23.54 -5.39 -8.97
C ASN A 145 -23.60 -6.44 -7.84
N TYR A 146 -23.46 -7.74 -8.15
CA TYR A 146 -23.61 -8.82 -7.16
C TYR A 146 -22.27 -9.43 -6.68
N ARG A 147 -21.13 -8.91 -7.15
CA ARG A 147 -19.79 -9.39 -6.76
C ARG A 147 -19.03 -8.30 -6.02
N SER A 148 -18.28 -8.68 -4.98
CA SER A 148 -17.76 -7.72 -4.00
C SER A 148 -16.51 -6.98 -4.48
N HIS A 149 -16.39 -5.74 -4.01
CA HIS A 149 -15.49 -4.71 -4.55
C HIS A 149 -14.27 -4.45 -3.65
N TYR A 150 -14.01 -5.36 -2.69
CA TYR A 150 -12.93 -5.31 -1.73
C TYR A 150 -11.88 -6.37 -2.09
N ALA A 151 -10.68 -5.92 -2.42
CA ALA A 151 -9.51 -6.77 -2.57
C ALA A 151 -8.58 -6.49 -1.40
N CYS A 152 -8.45 -7.49 -0.52
CA CYS A 152 -7.55 -7.43 0.62
C CYS A 152 -6.56 -8.58 0.55
N LEU A 153 -5.30 -8.22 0.77
CA LEU A 153 -4.26 -9.18 1.05
C LEU A 153 -4.05 -9.20 2.55
N THR A 154 -4.18 -10.38 3.14
CA THR A 154 -3.88 -10.61 4.54
C THR A 154 -2.50 -11.24 4.64
N ILE A 155 -1.65 -10.64 5.47
CA ILE A 155 -0.40 -11.24 5.92
C ILE A 155 -0.62 -11.65 7.37
N THR A 156 -0.35 -12.90 7.68
CA THR A 156 -0.56 -13.47 9.00
C THR A 156 0.73 -14.10 9.49
N LYS A 157 1.09 -13.79 10.73
CA LYS A 157 2.15 -14.50 11.46
C LYS A 157 1.51 -15.19 12.66
N PHE A 158 1.40 -16.51 12.60
CA PHE A 158 0.95 -17.32 13.73
C PHE A 158 2.00 -17.30 14.85
N LYS A 159 1.56 -17.58 16.08
CA LYS A 159 2.48 -17.92 17.17
C LYS A 159 3.19 -19.23 16.83
N ASP A 160 4.50 -19.25 17.04
CA ASP A 160 5.30 -20.48 17.00
C ASP A 160 4.91 -21.40 18.17
#